data_AF-A0A344LUL2-F1
#
_entry.id   AF-A0A344LUL2-F1
#
_cell.length_a   1.000
_cell.length_b   1.000
_cell.length_c   1.000
_cell.angle_alpha   90.00
_cell.angle_beta   90.00
_cell.angle_gamma   90.00
#
_symmetry.space_group_name_H-M   'P 1'
#
loop_
_entity.id
_entity.type
_entity.pdbx_description
1 polymer ?
#
loop_
_entity_poly.entity_id
_entity_poly.type
_entity_poly.pdbx_seq_one_letter_code
_entity_poly.pdbx_strand_id
1 'polypeptide(L)'
;MKKVFSFTMTMLFLLVSFQQALIIVHFKLNQNIIEKEFCVNKTKPELQCHGKCHLKKELEKSDNTDLELTSIGKKIDIYLTSNFEFEIPIVKNIKVAKAVIYREFELIEPYLEIFVPPPILELITSV
;
A
#
# COMPACT_ATOMS: atom_id res chain seq x y z
N MET A 1 10.39 -31.49 -19.66
CA MET A 1 11.10 -30.20 -19.49
C MET A 1 10.14 -29.00 -19.50
N LYS A 2 9.62 -28.49 -20.63
CA LYS A 2 8.82 -27.23 -20.69
C LYS A 2 7.76 -27.04 -19.57
N LYS A 3 6.96 -28.07 -19.25
CA LYS A 3 5.96 -28.00 -18.14
C LYS A 3 6.60 -27.74 -16.76
N VAL A 4 7.74 -28.36 -16.47
CA VAL A 4 8.47 -28.17 -15.20
C VAL A 4 8.94 -26.72 -15.07
N PHE A 5 9.51 -26.16 -16.16
CA PHE A 5 9.94 -24.75 -16.18
C PHE A 5 8.78 -23.78 -15.90
N SER A 6 7.58 -24.07 -16.46
CA SER A 6 6.36 -23.30 -16.17
C SER A 6 6.00 -23.35 -14.68
N PHE A 7 5.95 -24.54 -14.08
CA PHE A 7 5.63 -24.70 -12.66
C PHE A 7 6.68 -24.04 -11.75
N THR A 8 7.98 -24.11 -12.07
CA THR A 8 9.02 -23.43 -11.30
C THR A 8 8.88 -21.90 -11.37
N MET A 9 8.52 -21.33 -12.51
CA MET A 9 8.30 -19.89 -12.64
C MET A 9 7.06 -19.41 -11.85
N THR A 10 5.95 -20.14 -11.92
CA THR A 10 4.76 -19.83 -11.11
C THR A 10 5.06 -19.96 -9.61
N MET A 11 5.81 -20.98 -9.19
CA MET A 11 6.19 -21.16 -7.79
C MET A 11 7.09 -20.03 -7.29
N LEU A 12 8.08 -19.60 -8.08
CA LEU A 12 8.96 -18.48 -7.73
C LEU A 12 8.18 -17.17 -7.57
N PHE A 13 7.24 -16.87 -8.47
CA PHE A 13 6.39 -15.68 -8.37
C PHE A 13 5.52 -15.67 -7.11
N LEU A 14 4.94 -16.82 -6.76
CA LEU A 14 4.18 -16.98 -5.50
C LEU A 14 5.08 -16.80 -4.27
N LEU A 15 6.29 -17.38 -4.26
CA LEU A 15 7.25 -17.23 -3.15
C LEU A 15 7.66 -15.77 -2.91
N VAL A 16 7.81 -14.97 -3.96
CA VAL A 16 8.03 -13.51 -3.82
C VAL A 16 6.78 -12.83 -3.26
N SER A 17 5.60 -13.15 -3.79
CA SER A 17 4.31 -12.58 -3.35
C SER A 17 3.99 -12.83 -1.87
N PHE A 18 4.53 -13.90 -1.27
CA PHE A 18 4.30 -14.24 0.15
C PHE A 18 5.33 -13.64 1.13
N GLN A 19 6.32 -12.85 0.70
CA GLN A 19 7.37 -12.33 1.58
C GLN A 19 6.84 -11.50 2.76
N GLN A 20 5.98 -10.51 2.50
CA GLN A 20 5.31 -9.72 3.57
C GLN A 20 4.46 -10.60 4.51
N ALA A 21 3.80 -11.63 3.98
CA ALA A 21 3.00 -12.56 4.78
C ALA A 21 3.87 -13.40 5.73
N LEU A 22 5.06 -13.82 5.29
CA LEU A 22 6.02 -14.54 6.13
C LEU A 22 6.53 -13.65 7.30
N ILE A 23 6.76 -12.36 7.07
CA ILE A 23 7.11 -11.40 8.14
C ILE A 23 6.00 -11.36 9.21
N ILE A 24 4.74 -11.23 8.78
CA ILE A 24 3.57 -11.16 9.69
C ILE A 24 3.39 -12.48 10.46
N VAL A 25 3.57 -13.64 9.81
CA VAL A 25 3.50 -14.96 10.47
C VAL A 25 4.64 -15.13 11.48
N HIS A 26 5.87 -14.79 11.13
CA HIS A 26 7.02 -14.84 12.02
C HIS A 26 6.82 -13.94 13.26
N PHE A 27 6.37 -12.70 13.04
CA PHE A 27 5.99 -11.78 14.12
C PHE A 27 4.91 -12.38 15.03
N LYS A 28 3.87 -13.03 14.47
CA LYS A 28 2.78 -13.61 15.26
C LYS A 28 3.20 -14.79 16.11
N LEU A 29 4.08 -15.66 15.59
CA LEU A 29 4.63 -16.78 16.36
C LEU A 29 5.54 -16.30 17.50
N ASN A 30 6.36 -15.28 17.25
CA ASN A 30 7.38 -14.80 18.19
C ASN A 30 6.95 -13.54 18.99
N GLN A 31 5.68 -13.14 18.95
CA GLN A 31 5.20 -11.86 19.50
C GLN A 31 5.59 -11.65 20.99
N ASN A 32 5.52 -12.71 21.79
CA ASN A 32 5.90 -12.71 23.22
C ASN A 32 7.38 -12.39 23.50
N ILE A 33 8.28 -12.68 22.54
CA ILE A 33 9.71 -12.35 22.63
C ILE A 33 9.90 -10.91 22.15
N ILE A 34 9.26 -10.55 21.03
CA ILE A 34 9.34 -9.22 20.42
C ILE A 34 8.81 -8.13 21.37
N GLU A 35 7.79 -8.42 22.17
CA GLU A 35 7.29 -7.52 23.21
C GLU A 35 8.26 -7.35 24.39
N LYS A 36 9.01 -8.40 24.76
CA LYS A 36 9.99 -8.35 25.85
C LYS A 36 11.27 -7.62 25.44
N GLU A 37 11.73 -7.83 24.22
CA GLU A 37 13.02 -7.32 23.76
C GLU A 37 12.87 -5.98 23.02
N PHE A 38 12.13 -5.95 21.92
CA PHE A 38 12.08 -4.82 20.98
C PHE A 38 10.99 -3.76 21.25
N CYS A 39 10.13 -3.95 22.26
CA CYS A 39 9.16 -2.92 22.65
C CYS A 39 9.87 -1.68 23.24
N VAL A 40 9.73 -0.53 22.57
CA VAL A 40 10.28 0.76 23.02
C VAL A 40 9.42 1.43 24.10
N ASN A 41 8.09 1.28 24.04
CA ASN A 41 7.14 1.96 24.91
C ASN A 41 6.77 1.13 26.17
N LYS A 42 7.75 0.44 26.76
CA LYS A 42 7.55 -0.40 27.97
C LYS A 42 7.00 0.36 29.18
N THR A 43 7.27 1.66 29.26
CA THR A 43 6.81 2.57 30.32
C THR A 43 5.45 3.22 30.04
N LYS A 44 4.85 2.95 28.87
CA LYS A 44 3.62 3.60 28.38
C LYS A 44 2.61 2.58 27.85
N PRO A 45 1.95 1.80 28.73
CA PRO A 45 1.00 0.75 28.33
C PRO A 45 -0.21 1.30 27.57
N GLU A 46 -0.59 2.56 27.77
CA GLU A 46 -1.67 3.25 27.06
C GLU A 46 -1.45 3.32 25.54
N LEU A 47 -0.19 3.25 25.09
CA LEU A 47 0.17 3.25 23.67
C LEU A 47 0.03 1.86 22.99
N GLN A 48 -0.38 0.82 23.73
CA GLN A 48 -0.67 -0.53 23.24
C GLN A 48 0.34 -1.08 22.23
N CYS A 49 1.63 -0.89 22.49
CA CYS A 49 2.71 -1.15 21.53
C CYS A 49 2.69 -2.58 21.00
N HIS A 50 2.66 -3.59 21.88
CA HIS A 50 2.54 -5.02 21.55
C HIS A 50 3.36 -5.48 20.32
N GLY A 51 4.63 -5.05 20.24
CA GLY A 51 5.53 -5.34 19.12
C GLY A 51 5.19 -4.66 17.78
N LYS A 52 4.03 -4.00 17.64
CA LYS A 52 3.57 -3.33 16.40
C LYS A 52 4.59 -2.31 15.89
N CYS A 53 5.30 -1.61 16.78
CA CYS A 53 6.35 -0.66 16.42
C CYS A 53 7.63 -1.33 15.87
N HIS A 54 7.82 -2.63 16.10
CA HIS A 54 8.86 -3.45 15.45
C HIS A 54 8.36 -3.92 14.08
N LEU A 55 7.19 -4.58 14.05
CA LEU A 55 6.55 -5.07 12.81
C LEU A 55 6.44 -3.98 11.75
N LYS A 56 6.02 -2.76 12.12
CA LYS A 56 5.95 -1.63 11.20
C LYS A 56 7.32 -1.32 10.56
N LYS A 57 8.40 -1.34 11.33
CA LYS A 57 9.78 -1.12 10.83
C LYS A 57 10.32 -2.28 10.01
N GLU A 58 9.78 -3.49 10.16
CA GLU A 58 10.13 -4.65 9.33
C GLU A 58 9.42 -4.57 7.97
N LEU A 59 8.13 -4.24 7.95
CA LEU A 59 7.36 -4.01 6.72
C LEU A 59 7.86 -2.79 5.95
N GLU A 60 8.15 -1.67 6.63
CA GLU A 60 8.79 -0.51 6.00
C GLU A 60 10.16 -0.84 5.41
N LYS A 61 10.85 -1.92 5.85
CA LYS A 61 12.09 -2.38 5.23
C LYS A 61 11.88 -3.30 4.03
N SER A 62 10.87 -4.18 4.03
CA SER A 62 10.53 -4.93 2.81
C SER A 62 10.15 -3.97 1.69
N ASP A 63 9.27 -3.02 1.99
CA ASP A 63 8.65 -2.13 0.99
C ASP A 63 9.66 -1.12 0.39
N ASN A 64 10.80 -0.89 1.04
CA ASN A 64 11.94 -0.12 0.52
C ASN A 64 13.03 -1.01 -0.13
N THR A 65 12.96 -2.33 0.02
CA THR A 65 13.84 -3.30 -0.67
C THR A 65 13.19 -3.77 -1.99
N ASP A 66 11.87 -3.76 -2.05
CA ASP A 66 11.08 -4.01 -3.26
C ASP A 66 11.23 -2.86 -4.26
N LEU A 67 12.24 -3.00 -5.12
CA LEU A 67 12.57 -2.25 -6.34
C LEU A 67 11.48 -1.29 -6.84
N GLU A 68 11.86 -0.02 -7.10
CA GLU A 68 11.15 1.23 -7.47
C GLU A 68 9.76 1.25 -8.17
N LEU A 69 9.19 0.10 -8.55
CA LEU A 69 7.85 -0.10 -9.12
C LEU A 69 6.73 0.58 -8.31
N THR A 70 6.89 0.73 -7.00
CA THR A 70 5.96 1.43 -6.09
C THR A 70 5.77 2.91 -6.45
N SER A 71 6.68 3.52 -7.21
CA SER A 71 6.52 4.87 -7.78
C SER A 71 5.37 4.95 -8.80
N ILE A 72 5.17 3.88 -9.58
CA ILE A 72 4.15 3.81 -10.65
C ILE A 72 2.75 3.74 -10.05
N GLY A 73 2.57 2.98 -8.97
CA GLY A 73 1.28 2.80 -8.30
C GLY A 73 0.72 4.06 -7.62
N LYS A 74 1.56 5.06 -7.30
CA LYS A 74 1.15 6.27 -6.57
C LYS A 74 0.51 7.37 -7.44
N LYS A 75 0.55 7.25 -8.78
CA LYS A 75 -0.07 8.22 -9.72
C LYS A 75 -1.28 7.65 -10.48
N ILE A 76 -1.99 6.68 -9.90
CA ILE A 76 -3.17 6.06 -10.53
C ILE A 76 -4.47 6.56 -9.87
N ASP A 77 -4.89 7.77 -10.26
CA ASP A 77 -6.20 8.31 -9.88
C ASP A 77 -7.32 7.64 -10.70
N ILE A 78 -7.91 6.57 -10.14
CA ILE A 78 -8.95 5.77 -10.80
C ILE A 78 -10.30 6.52 -10.78
N TYR A 79 -10.54 7.36 -11.78
CA TYR A 79 -11.81 8.06 -11.95
C TYR A 79 -12.92 7.13 -12.45
N LEU A 80 -13.78 6.66 -11.53
CA LEU A 80 -14.92 5.79 -11.83
C LEU A 80 -16.09 6.57 -12.47
N THR A 81 -16.02 6.81 -13.77
CA THR A 81 -17.16 7.30 -14.56
C THR A 81 -18.13 6.16 -14.93
N SER A 82 -19.42 6.36 -14.72
CA SER A 82 -20.45 5.31 -14.88
C SER A 82 -21.68 5.82 -15.64
N ASN A 83 -21.55 5.92 -16.96
CA ASN A 83 -22.64 6.30 -17.86
C ASN A 83 -23.58 5.11 -18.12
N PHE A 84 -24.68 5.02 -17.37
CA PHE A 84 -25.70 3.98 -17.52
C PHE A 84 -26.94 4.48 -18.28
N GLU A 85 -26.92 4.31 -19.60
CA GLU A 85 -28.10 4.48 -20.46
C GLU A 85 -28.78 3.11 -20.66
N PHE A 86 -30.05 2.94 -20.28
CA PHE A 86 -30.71 1.63 -20.39
C PHE A 86 -32.23 1.70 -20.62
N GLU A 87 -32.63 1.49 -21.87
CA GLU A 87 -34.02 1.19 -22.23
C GLU A 87 -34.25 -0.32 -22.43
N ILE A 88 -35.44 -0.78 -22.03
CA ILE A 88 -35.95 -2.15 -22.06
C ILE A 88 -37.42 -2.09 -22.53
N PRO A 89 -37.98 -3.09 -23.27
CA PRO A 89 -38.16 -4.44 -22.72
C PRO A 89 -38.10 -5.66 -23.69
N ILE A 90 -37.40 -6.71 -23.23
CA ILE A 90 -37.67 -8.17 -23.34
C ILE A 90 -38.64 -8.69 -24.45
N VAL A 91 -38.32 -9.76 -25.19
CA VAL A 91 -38.56 -11.14 -24.70
C VAL A 91 -37.43 -12.17 -24.92
N LYS A 92 -37.49 -13.10 -25.88
CA LYS A 92 -36.92 -14.48 -25.80
C LYS A 92 -36.82 -15.11 -27.22
N ASN A 93 -35.92 -16.05 -27.59
CA ASN A 93 -34.59 -16.53 -27.15
C ASN A 93 -33.69 -16.42 -28.41
N ILE A 94 -32.35 -16.24 -28.47
CA ILE A 94 -31.17 -16.72 -27.75
C ILE A 94 -30.15 -15.56 -27.82
N LYS A 95 -29.58 -15.08 -26.71
CA LYS A 95 -29.45 -13.62 -26.52
C LYS A 95 -28.06 -12.96 -26.69
N VAL A 96 -27.84 -12.29 -27.85
CA VAL A 96 -26.94 -11.11 -28.11
C VAL A 96 -25.40 -11.37 -27.92
N ALA A 97 -24.39 -10.51 -28.18
CA ALA A 97 -24.30 -9.07 -28.53
C ALA A 97 -23.01 -8.60 -29.29
N LYS A 98 -23.07 -7.35 -29.80
CA LYS A 98 -22.13 -6.17 -29.72
C LYS A 98 -20.63 -6.33 -29.26
N ALA A 99 -19.66 -5.39 -29.45
CA ALA A 99 -19.43 -4.20 -30.33
C ALA A 99 -18.06 -3.47 -30.05
N VAL A 100 -17.54 -2.66 -31.02
CA VAL A 100 -17.01 -1.24 -30.96
C VAL A 100 -15.68 -0.85 -30.20
N ILE A 101 -15.25 0.46 -30.19
CA ILE A 101 -13.86 1.06 -30.17
C ILE A 101 -13.70 2.23 -29.10
N TYR A 102 -12.58 3.02 -29.00
CA TYR A 102 -12.42 4.51 -28.67
C TYR A 102 -11.19 5.01 -27.80
N ARG A 103 -11.15 6.28 -27.26
CA ARG A 103 -9.92 7.13 -26.92
C ARG A 103 -9.86 7.91 -25.53
N GLU A 104 -9.26 9.14 -25.41
CA GLU A 104 -8.37 9.70 -24.31
C GLU A 104 -8.73 11.13 -23.71
N PHE A 105 -8.16 11.59 -22.54
CA PHE A 105 -8.30 12.96 -21.90
C PHE A 105 -7.16 13.37 -20.87
N GLU A 106 -7.14 14.62 -20.30
CA GLU A 106 -5.96 15.37 -19.71
C GLU A 106 -5.89 15.68 -18.15
N LEU A 107 -4.87 16.46 -17.68
CA LEU A 107 -4.33 16.61 -16.29
C LEU A 107 -4.46 18.00 -15.58
N ILE A 108 -4.30 18.05 -14.23
CA ILE A 108 -3.84 19.19 -13.40
C ILE A 108 -2.97 18.67 -12.21
N GLU A 109 -1.87 19.35 -11.81
CA GLU A 109 -1.04 19.00 -10.63
C GLU A 109 -0.97 20.13 -9.57
N PRO A 110 -0.99 19.82 -8.24
CA PRO A 110 -0.83 20.81 -7.17
C PRO A 110 0.62 20.93 -6.64
N TYR A 111 1.04 22.15 -6.29
CA TYR A 111 2.33 22.44 -5.67
C TYR A 111 2.24 22.49 -4.13
N LEU A 112 3.37 22.32 -3.44
CA LEU A 112 3.47 22.38 -1.98
C LEU A 112 4.32 23.58 -1.54
N GLU A 113 3.69 24.54 -0.86
CA GLU A 113 4.37 25.69 -0.26
C GLU A 113 5.12 25.28 1.03
N ILE A 114 6.42 25.54 1.09
CA ILE A 114 7.23 25.28 2.29
C ILE A 114 7.13 26.49 3.22
N PHE A 115 6.25 26.40 4.22
CA PHE A 115 6.04 27.46 5.20
C PHE A 115 7.22 27.53 6.19
N VAL A 116 8.04 28.59 6.12
CA VAL A 116 9.18 28.81 7.02
C VAL A 116 8.78 29.84 8.10
N PRO A 117 8.59 29.43 9.37
CA PRO A 117 8.27 30.37 10.44
C PRO A 117 9.49 31.20 10.85
N PRO A 118 9.32 32.48 11.23
CA PRO A 118 10.42 33.32 11.71
C PRO A 118 10.91 32.90 13.10
N PRO A 119 12.19 33.16 13.44
CA PRO A 119 12.76 32.83 14.75
C PRO A 119 12.11 33.66 15.87
N ILE A 120 11.81 33.00 16.98
CA ILE A 120 11.19 33.62 18.16
C ILE A 120 12.28 34.30 19.01
N LEU A 121 12.03 35.54 19.43
CA LEU A 121 12.95 36.32 20.26
C LEU A 121 12.83 35.91 21.73
N GLU A 122 13.90 35.38 22.33
CA GLU A 122 13.91 35.02 23.75
C GLU A 122 14.02 36.28 24.64
N LEU A 123 12.97 36.52 25.45
CA LEU A 123 12.90 37.59 26.44
C LEU A 123 13.70 37.22 27.70
N ILE A 124 15.00 37.52 27.71
CA ILE A 124 15.82 37.46 28.92
C ILE A 124 15.64 38.76 29.73
N THR A 125 14.99 38.65 30.89
CA THR A 125 14.73 39.77 31.81
C THR A 125 15.81 39.88 32.89
N SER A 126 16.58 40.97 32.92
CA SER A 126 17.30 41.41 34.13
C SER A 126 17.77 42.87 34.06
N VAL A 127 17.21 43.70 34.95
CA VAL A 127 17.73 44.98 35.51
C VAL A 127 18.33 45.97 34.52
#